data_AF-A0A7W7ZVP5-F1
#
_entry.id   AF-A0A7W7ZVP5-F1
#
_cell.length_a   1.000
_cell.length_b   1.000
_cell.length_c   1.000
_cell.angle_alpha   90.00
_cell.angle_beta   90.00
_cell.angle_gamma   90.00
#
_symmetry.space_group_name_H-M   'P 1'
#
loop_
_entity.id
_entity.type
_entity.pdbx_description
1 polymer ?
#
loop_
_entity_poly.entity_id
_entity_poly.type
_entity_poly.pdbx_seq_one_letter_code
_entity_poly.pdbx_strand_id
1 'polypeptide(L)'
;MTNSDGASFWDLNLAEMRDLVASVKPTPGGGSVSVVSAVFGLALISKGIAISIRHEDAESPRHQTLLEAKNSLGISMKRLGAFADADANTFQTYLRARAMPHITEDETQARALAMNTALLDAIRIPLEAAREMCTCVAVADTATKLSDDRVLSDVVAGALLLRASISSVLLNVDINLVHLSDSALREQLHSQRVQLEEAPAQQSEAIRQQFHFRVTGSALR
;
A
#
# COMPACT_ATOMS: atom_id res chain seq x y z
N MET A 1 -5.40 -25.98 -6.70
CA MET A 1 -6.51 -25.02 -6.48
C MET A 1 -6.23 -23.76 -7.29
N THR A 2 -7.05 -23.51 -8.29
CA THR A 2 -7.07 -22.28 -9.09
C THR A 2 -7.89 -21.26 -8.31
N ASN A 3 -7.31 -20.13 -7.91
CA ASN A 3 -8.14 -19.01 -7.48
C ASN A 3 -9.03 -18.67 -8.67
N SER A 4 -10.32 -18.87 -8.49
CA SER A 4 -11.37 -18.40 -9.38
C SER A 4 -11.20 -16.89 -9.55
N ASP A 5 -11.39 -16.43 -10.79
CA ASP A 5 -11.54 -15.02 -11.14
C ASP A 5 -12.48 -14.32 -10.13
N GLY A 6 -11.93 -13.52 -9.21
CA GLY A 6 -12.68 -12.70 -8.26
C GLY A 6 -12.64 -13.07 -6.77
N ALA A 7 -11.86 -14.09 -6.35
CA ALA A 7 -11.64 -14.33 -4.92
C ALA A 7 -10.66 -13.29 -4.34
N SER A 8 -10.97 -12.71 -3.18
CA SER A 8 -10.15 -11.70 -2.53
C SER A 8 -8.90 -12.32 -1.92
N PHE A 9 -7.77 -11.59 -1.94
CA PHE A 9 -6.56 -12.03 -1.24
C PHE A 9 -6.76 -12.18 0.28
N TRP A 10 -7.76 -11.48 0.83
CA TRP A 10 -8.09 -11.52 2.25
C TRP A 10 -8.80 -12.80 2.70
N ASP A 11 -9.30 -13.59 1.75
CA ASP A 11 -9.93 -14.90 2.01
C ASP A 11 -8.90 -16.05 2.06
N LEU A 12 -7.66 -15.79 1.62
CA LEU A 12 -6.58 -16.76 1.65
C LEU A 12 -5.95 -16.83 3.04
N ASN A 13 -5.52 -18.02 3.44
CA ASN A 13 -4.63 -18.11 4.59
C ASN A 13 -3.19 -17.69 4.20
N LEU A 14 -2.35 -17.37 5.20
CA LEU A 14 -1.00 -16.86 4.96
C LEU A 14 -0.09 -17.86 4.21
N ALA A 15 -0.29 -19.17 4.40
CA ALA A 15 0.49 -20.18 3.68
C ALA A 15 0.09 -20.25 2.20
N GLU A 16 -1.21 -20.18 1.91
CA GLU A 16 -1.73 -20.11 0.53
C GLU A 16 -1.23 -18.86 -0.18
N MET A 17 -1.31 -17.69 0.46
CA MET A 17 -0.80 -16.44 -0.10
C MET A 17 0.70 -16.55 -0.41
N ARG A 18 1.51 -17.05 0.54
CA ARG A 18 2.95 -17.28 0.33
C ARG A 18 3.21 -18.19 -0.86
N ASP A 19 2.52 -19.32 -0.94
CA ASP A 19 2.75 -20.33 -1.98
C ASP A 19 2.32 -19.81 -3.36
N LEU A 20 1.26 -18.98 -3.42
CA LEU A 20 0.85 -18.31 -4.65
C LEU A 20 1.88 -17.27 -5.10
N VAL A 21 2.37 -16.42 -4.20
CA VAL A 21 3.43 -15.42 -4.47
C VAL A 21 4.71 -16.10 -4.98
N ALA A 22 5.07 -17.24 -4.41
CA ALA A 22 6.26 -18.00 -4.80
C ALA A 22 6.08 -18.85 -6.07
N SER A 23 4.89 -18.85 -6.67
CA SER A 23 4.57 -19.69 -7.83
C SER A 23 4.89 -18.99 -9.15
N VAL A 24 4.78 -19.75 -10.26
CA VAL A 24 4.88 -19.21 -11.63
C VAL A 24 3.61 -18.50 -12.10
N LYS A 25 2.57 -18.43 -11.27
CA LYS A 25 1.33 -17.73 -11.62
C LYS A 25 1.59 -16.22 -11.69
N PRO A 26 0.94 -15.51 -12.61
CA PRO A 26 1.14 -14.08 -12.78
C PRO A 26 0.67 -13.21 -11.60
N THR A 27 -0.29 -13.70 -10.81
CA THR A 27 -0.90 -12.99 -9.69
C THR A 27 -0.99 -13.93 -8.48
N PRO A 28 -0.76 -13.45 -7.24
CA PRO A 28 -0.39 -12.08 -6.85
C PRO A 28 1.04 -11.69 -7.28
N GLY A 29 1.22 -10.42 -7.67
CA GLY A 29 2.51 -9.85 -8.07
C GLY A 29 3.10 -8.93 -7.00
N GLY A 30 4.20 -8.26 -7.33
CA GLY A 30 4.86 -7.32 -6.42
C GLY A 30 3.96 -6.17 -5.96
N GLY A 31 3.10 -5.64 -6.85
CA GLY A 31 2.11 -4.60 -6.53
C GLY A 31 1.18 -5.01 -5.39
N SER A 32 0.37 -6.04 -5.60
CA SER A 32 -0.57 -6.52 -4.59
C SER A 32 0.11 -6.97 -3.28
N VAL A 33 1.28 -7.63 -3.33
CA VAL A 33 2.02 -8.02 -2.12
C VAL A 33 2.52 -6.80 -1.33
N SER A 34 2.95 -5.73 -2.02
CA SER A 34 3.36 -4.48 -1.36
C SER A 34 2.19 -3.86 -0.60
N VAL A 35 1.00 -3.88 -1.19
CA VAL A 35 -0.23 -3.35 -0.57
C VAL A 35 -0.67 -4.22 0.62
N VAL A 36 -0.64 -5.55 0.49
CA VAL A 36 -0.93 -6.47 1.60
C VAL A 36 0.05 -6.24 2.77
N SER A 37 1.33 -6.05 2.47
CA SER A 37 2.35 -5.74 3.49
C SER A 37 2.06 -4.41 4.20
N ALA A 38 1.55 -3.41 3.48
CA ALA A 38 1.15 -2.12 4.07
C ALA A 38 -0.02 -2.30 5.04
N VAL A 39 -1.02 -3.11 4.68
CA VAL A 39 -2.16 -3.41 5.56
C VAL A 39 -1.70 -4.10 6.85
N PHE A 40 -0.74 -5.03 6.79
CA PHE A 40 -0.15 -5.59 8.01
C PHE A 40 0.63 -4.55 8.82
N GLY A 41 1.31 -3.61 8.16
CA GLY A 41 1.91 -2.46 8.84
C GLY A 41 0.89 -1.61 9.60
N LEU A 42 -0.25 -1.29 8.97
CA LEU A 42 -1.36 -0.59 9.62
C LEU A 42 -1.96 -1.38 10.78
N ALA A 43 -2.08 -2.71 10.63
CA ALA A 43 -2.60 -3.58 11.69
C ALA A 43 -1.69 -3.56 12.93
N LEU A 44 -0.37 -3.54 12.75
CA LEU A 44 0.59 -3.40 13.85
C LEU A 44 0.47 -2.05 14.56
N ILE A 45 0.35 -0.96 13.81
CA ILE A 45 0.13 0.38 14.38
C ILE A 45 -1.20 0.39 15.17
N SER A 46 -2.27 -0.14 14.57
CA SER A 46 -3.60 -0.23 15.19
C SER A 46 -3.57 -1.05 16.49
N LYS A 47 -2.80 -2.15 16.53
CA LYS A 47 -2.58 -2.96 17.73
C LYS A 47 -1.87 -2.15 18.83
N GLY A 48 -0.79 -1.45 18.49
CA GLY A 48 -0.06 -0.60 19.45
C GLY A 48 -0.93 0.51 20.04
N ILE A 49 -1.73 1.16 19.19
CA ILE A 49 -2.72 2.15 19.62
C ILE A 49 -3.75 1.51 20.56
N ALA A 50 -4.34 0.36 20.18
CA ALA A 50 -5.37 -0.29 20.98
C ALA A 50 -4.87 -0.70 22.37
N ILE A 51 -3.63 -1.17 22.48
CA ILE A 51 -3.02 -1.50 23.78
C ILE A 51 -2.80 -0.24 24.62
N SER A 52 -2.33 0.86 23.99
CA SER A 52 -2.11 2.13 24.69
C SER A 52 -3.42 2.72 25.24
N ILE A 53 -4.51 2.65 24.46
CA ILE A 53 -5.86 3.09 24.86
C ILE A 53 -6.36 2.36 26.11
N ARG A 54 -6.08 1.05 26.26
CA ARG A 54 -6.59 0.25 27.39
C ARG A 54 -6.10 0.73 28.76
N HIS A 55 -5.02 1.51 28.80
CA HIS A 55 -4.41 2.01 30.02
C HIS A 55 -4.65 3.51 30.24
N GLU A 56 -5.42 4.15 29.36
CA GLU A 56 -5.65 5.59 29.34
C GLU A 56 -7.07 5.94 29.81
N ASP A 57 -7.22 7.06 30.51
CA ASP A 57 -8.54 7.59 30.86
C ASP A 57 -9.34 7.93 29.58
N ALA A 58 -10.58 7.46 29.50
CA ALA A 58 -11.46 7.59 28.35
C ALA A 58 -11.75 9.06 28.00
N GLU A 59 -11.76 9.94 29.00
CA GLU A 59 -12.01 11.37 28.81
C GLU A 59 -10.73 12.17 28.49
N SER A 60 -9.56 11.50 28.44
CA SER A 60 -8.31 12.20 28.17
C SER A 60 -8.19 12.59 26.68
N PRO A 61 -7.58 13.76 26.37
CA PRO A 61 -7.29 14.14 24.98
C PRO A 61 -6.40 13.12 24.24
N ARG A 62 -5.52 12.42 24.97
CA ARG A 62 -4.66 11.36 24.41
C ARG A 62 -5.49 10.15 23.96
N HIS A 63 -6.46 9.71 24.78
CA HIS A 63 -7.37 8.63 24.42
C HIS A 63 -8.17 8.97 23.15
N GLN A 64 -8.77 10.17 23.10
CA GLN A 64 -9.54 10.60 21.94
C GLN A 64 -8.70 10.61 20.66
N THR A 65 -7.50 11.20 20.71
CA THR A 65 -6.58 11.28 19.57
C THR A 65 -6.18 9.89 19.07
N LEU A 66 -5.87 8.98 20.00
CA LEU A 66 -5.52 7.59 19.67
C LEU A 66 -6.72 6.83 19.07
N LEU A 67 -7.93 7.05 19.59
CA LEU A 67 -9.14 6.41 19.06
C LEU A 67 -9.45 6.87 17.63
N GLU A 68 -9.34 8.17 17.36
CA GLU A 68 -9.49 8.74 16.02
C GLU A 68 -8.46 8.17 15.04
N ALA A 69 -7.19 8.11 15.45
CA ALA A 69 -6.12 7.48 14.68
C ALA A 69 -6.44 6.00 14.36
N LYS A 70 -6.87 5.22 15.35
CA LYS A 70 -7.25 3.81 15.16
C LYS A 70 -8.40 3.64 14.16
N ASN A 71 -9.41 4.51 14.24
CA ASN A 71 -10.56 4.47 13.33
C ASN A 71 -10.14 4.81 11.89
N SER A 72 -9.30 5.83 11.72
CA SER A 72 -8.72 6.19 10.42
C SER A 72 -7.95 5.01 9.80
N LEU A 73 -7.08 4.35 10.56
CA LEU A 73 -6.35 3.16 10.09
C LEU A 73 -7.30 2.03 9.69
N GLY A 74 -8.41 1.84 10.42
CA GLY A 74 -9.44 0.85 10.08
C GLY A 74 -10.08 1.08 8.71
N ILE A 75 -10.30 2.35 8.33
CA ILE A 75 -10.81 2.73 7.02
C ILE A 75 -9.73 2.49 5.95
N SER A 76 -8.49 2.93 6.21
CA SER A 76 -7.38 2.78 5.26
C SER A 76 -7.02 1.32 4.99
N MET A 77 -7.07 0.43 6.00
CA MET A 77 -6.87 -1.01 5.80
C MET A 77 -7.89 -1.60 4.81
N LYS A 78 -9.16 -1.20 4.88
CA LYS A 78 -10.18 -1.66 3.93
C LYS A 78 -9.93 -1.14 2.51
N ARG A 79 -9.56 0.14 2.37
CA ARG A 79 -9.24 0.76 1.08
C ARG A 79 -8.03 0.11 0.42
N LEU A 80 -6.94 -0.03 1.17
CA LEU A 80 -5.74 -0.75 0.70
C LEU A 80 -6.04 -2.20 0.39
N GLY A 81 -6.89 -2.86 1.18
CA GLY A 81 -7.36 -4.20 0.88
C GLY A 81 -7.99 -4.31 -0.51
N ALA A 82 -8.86 -3.36 -0.86
CA ALA A 82 -9.45 -3.29 -2.20
C ALA A 82 -8.43 -2.96 -3.30
N PHE A 83 -7.43 -2.11 -3.03
CA PHE A 83 -6.36 -1.84 -4.00
C PHE A 83 -5.48 -3.06 -4.28
N ALA A 84 -5.23 -3.92 -3.29
CA ALA A 84 -4.50 -5.17 -3.50
C ALA A 84 -5.23 -6.08 -4.49
N ASP A 85 -6.55 -6.27 -4.29
CA ASP A 85 -7.38 -7.06 -5.20
C ASP A 85 -7.48 -6.40 -6.60
N ALA A 86 -7.62 -5.07 -6.64
CA ALA A 86 -7.71 -4.31 -7.88
C ALA A 86 -6.43 -4.42 -8.73
N ASP A 87 -5.24 -4.40 -8.13
CA ASP A 87 -3.96 -4.58 -8.82
C ASP A 87 -3.92 -5.90 -9.60
N ALA A 88 -4.34 -7.00 -8.95
CA ALA A 88 -4.39 -8.30 -9.58
C ALA A 88 -5.46 -8.38 -10.69
N ASN A 89 -6.64 -7.79 -10.46
CA ASN A 89 -7.70 -7.76 -11.46
C ASN A 89 -7.30 -6.93 -12.69
N THR A 90 -6.56 -5.85 -12.51
CA THR A 90 -6.04 -5.03 -13.60
C THR A 90 -5.03 -5.80 -14.45
N PHE A 91 -4.16 -6.59 -13.84
CA PHE A 91 -3.27 -7.47 -14.59
C PHE A 91 -4.05 -8.50 -15.42
N GLN A 92 -5.11 -9.10 -14.86
CA GLN A 92 -5.98 -10.00 -15.61
C GLN A 92 -6.69 -9.29 -16.77
N THR A 93 -7.14 -8.06 -16.55
CA THR A 93 -7.78 -7.22 -17.57
C THR A 93 -6.81 -6.91 -18.70
N TYR A 94 -5.55 -6.60 -18.38
CA TYR A 94 -4.48 -6.43 -19.37
C TYR A 94 -4.24 -7.70 -20.19
N LEU A 95 -4.18 -8.87 -19.56
CA LEU A 95 -4.03 -10.15 -20.28
C LEU A 95 -5.20 -10.43 -21.23
N ARG A 96 -6.43 -10.16 -20.78
CA ARG A 96 -7.64 -10.31 -21.59
C ARG A 96 -7.65 -9.35 -22.77
N ALA A 97 -7.32 -8.07 -22.56
CA ALA A 97 -7.18 -7.09 -23.62
C ALA A 97 -6.12 -7.50 -24.64
N ARG A 98 -4.98 -8.04 -24.16
CA ARG A 98 -3.90 -8.50 -25.03
C ARG A 98 -4.31 -9.68 -25.91
N ALA A 99 -5.22 -10.52 -25.44
CA ALA A 99 -5.73 -11.70 -26.12
C ALA A 99 -6.90 -11.41 -27.09
N MET A 100 -7.41 -10.17 -27.14
CA MET A 100 -8.49 -9.80 -28.07
C MET A 100 -8.07 -10.00 -29.55
N PRO A 101 -9.03 -10.33 -30.44
CA PRO A 101 -8.82 -10.34 -31.88
C PRO A 101 -8.29 -9.00 -32.39
N HIS A 102 -7.64 -9.03 -33.55
CA HIS A 102 -7.05 -7.85 -34.20
C HIS A 102 -6.91 -8.07 -35.72
N ILE A 103 -7.90 -8.74 -36.32
CA ILE A 103 -7.89 -9.07 -37.74
C ILE A 103 -8.56 -7.95 -38.53
N THR A 104 -9.65 -7.39 -38.00
CA THR A 104 -10.32 -6.23 -38.60
C THR A 104 -9.83 -4.91 -38.02
N GLU A 105 -10.12 -3.81 -38.71
CA GLU A 105 -9.80 -2.46 -38.22
C GLU A 105 -10.54 -2.16 -36.91
N ASP A 106 -11.83 -2.48 -36.83
CA ASP A 106 -12.64 -2.31 -35.62
C ASP A 106 -12.09 -3.13 -34.44
N GLU A 107 -11.70 -4.39 -34.67
CA GLU A 107 -11.08 -5.24 -33.64
C GLU A 107 -9.74 -4.66 -33.16
N THR A 108 -8.94 -4.15 -34.09
CA THR A 108 -7.65 -3.52 -33.78
C THR A 108 -7.83 -2.28 -32.93
N GLN A 109 -8.80 -1.42 -33.26
CA GLN A 109 -9.12 -0.22 -32.48
C GLN A 109 -9.66 -0.59 -31.09
N ALA A 110 -10.58 -1.54 -30.99
CA ALA A 110 -11.15 -2.00 -29.73
C ALA A 110 -10.07 -2.60 -28.80
N ARG A 111 -9.16 -3.41 -29.36
CA ARG A 111 -8.02 -3.97 -28.63
C ARG A 111 -7.07 -2.88 -28.14
N ALA A 112 -6.73 -1.91 -29.00
CA ALA A 112 -5.84 -0.81 -28.62
C ALA A 112 -6.43 0.03 -27.48
N LEU A 113 -7.74 0.33 -27.53
CA LEU A 113 -8.44 1.03 -26.47
C LEU A 113 -8.40 0.24 -25.15
N ALA A 114 -8.76 -1.05 -25.18
CA ALA A 114 -8.76 -1.91 -24.00
C ALA A 114 -7.36 -2.03 -23.36
N MET A 115 -6.31 -2.15 -24.19
CA MET A 115 -4.92 -2.18 -23.73
C MET A 115 -4.50 -0.86 -23.07
N ASN A 116 -4.87 0.27 -23.66
CA ASN A 116 -4.54 1.59 -23.10
C ASN A 116 -5.27 1.84 -21.78
N THR A 117 -6.55 1.47 -21.67
CA THR A 117 -7.30 1.54 -20.41
C THR A 117 -6.66 0.68 -19.34
N ALA A 118 -6.36 -0.59 -19.64
CA ALA A 118 -5.73 -1.49 -18.67
C ALA A 118 -4.34 -0.98 -18.22
N LEU A 119 -3.56 -0.39 -19.13
CA LEU A 119 -2.28 0.22 -18.80
C LEU A 119 -2.44 1.42 -17.86
N LEU A 120 -3.41 2.31 -18.12
CA LEU A 120 -3.68 3.46 -17.26
C LEU A 120 -4.11 3.03 -15.86
N ASP A 121 -4.94 2.00 -15.75
CA ASP A 121 -5.35 1.45 -14.47
C ASP A 121 -4.16 0.82 -13.72
N ALA A 122 -3.27 0.13 -14.45
CA ALA A 122 -2.05 -0.48 -13.89
C ALA A 122 -1.04 0.57 -13.38
N ILE A 123 -1.17 1.83 -13.79
CA ILE A 123 -0.40 2.97 -13.26
C ILE A 123 -1.15 3.63 -12.09
N ARG A 124 -2.46 3.85 -12.25
CA ARG A 124 -3.27 4.61 -11.29
C ARG A 124 -3.47 3.87 -9.97
N ILE A 125 -3.76 2.57 -10.00
CA ILE A 125 -4.02 1.80 -8.78
C ILE A 125 -2.82 1.81 -7.81
N PRO A 126 -1.57 1.52 -8.25
CA PRO A 126 -0.39 1.68 -7.39
C PRO A 126 -0.19 3.10 -6.86
N LEU A 127 -0.44 4.15 -7.66
CA LEU A 127 -0.33 5.54 -7.23
C LEU A 127 -1.35 5.89 -6.14
N GLU A 128 -2.60 5.44 -6.29
CA GLU A 128 -3.66 5.65 -5.30
C GLU A 128 -3.38 4.87 -4.01
N ALA A 129 -2.90 3.63 -4.11
CA ALA A 129 -2.48 2.84 -2.97
C ALA A 129 -1.32 3.53 -2.22
N ALA A 130 -0.28 3.99 -2.93
CA ALA A 130 0.82 4.74 -2.34
C ALA A 130 0.35 6.04 -1.67
N ARG A 131 -0.59 6.76 -2.29
CA ARG A 131 -1.18 7.98 -1.70
C ARG A 131 -1.90 7.69 -0.39
N GLU A 132 -2.71 6.64 -0.33
CA GLU A 132 -3.40 6.22 0.90
C GLU A 132 -2.38 5.73 1.96
N MET A 133 -1.28 5.09 1.57
CA MET A 133 -0.21 4.75 2.51
C MET A 133 0.49 6.00 3.05
N CYS A 134 0.77 7.01 2.23
CA CYS A 134 1.39 8.26 2.65
C CYS A 134 0.54 9.00 3.70
N THR A 135 -0.78 9.03 3.57
CA THR A 135 -1.65 9.61 4.61
C THR A 135 -1.57 8.83 5.92
N CYS A 136 -1.40 7.50 5.85
CA CYS A 136 -1.22 6.66 7.02
C CYS A 136 0.12 6.85 7.74
N VAL A 137 1.18 7.29 7.04
CA VAL A 137 2.48 7.62 7.68
C VAL A 137 2.32 8.78 8.68
N ALA A 138 1.44 9.75 8.38
CA ALA A 138 1.12 10.82 9.33
C ALA A 138 0.41 10.29 10.60
N VAL A 139 -0.48 9.31 10.43
CA VAL A 139 -1.12 8.63 11.56
C VAL A 139 -0.10 7.82 12.37
N ALA A 140 0.86 7.18 11.70
CA ALA A 140 1.93 6.43 12.34
C ALA A 140 2.86 7.31 13.19
N ASP A 141 3.16 8.54 12.75
CA ASP A 141 3.93 9.51 13.53
C ASP A 141 3.18 9.94 14.80
N THR A 142 1.88 10.25 14.68
CA THR A 142 1.03 10.52 15.86
C THR A 142 1.02 9.33 16.82
N ALA A 143 0.84 8.11 16.29
CA ALA A 143 0.87 6.90 17.09
C ALA A 143 2.22 6.68 17.78
N THR A 144 3.33 6.99 17.12
CA THR A 144 4.69 6.87 17.68
C THR A 144 4.89 7.81 18.86
N LYS A 145 4.34 9.02 18.80
CA LYS A 145 4.42 10.01 19.89
C LYS A 145 3.54 9.65 21.08
N LEU A 146 2.35 9.11 20.81
CA LEU A 146 1.31 8.93 21.82
C LEU A 146 1.17 7.50 22.33
N SER A 147 1.76 6.49 21.70
CA SER A 147 1.66 5.11 22.19
C SER A 147 2.60 4.86 23.39
N ASP A 148 2.26 3.88 24.20
CA ASP A 148 3.08 3.42 25.32
C ASP A 148 4.41 2.81 24.85
N ASP A 149 5.48 2.99 25.62
CA ASP A 149 6.81 2.46 25.28
C ASP A 149 6.81 0.93 25.08
N ARG A 150 5.98 0.22 25.84
CA ARG A 150 5.85 -1.25 25.82
C ARG A 150 5.39 -1.82 24.47
N VAL A 151 4.73 -1.00 23.66
CA VAL A 151 4.20 -1.39 22.34
C VAL A 151 4.73 -0.52 21.21
N LEU A 152 5.69 0.36 21.52
CA LEU A 152 6.25 1.28 20.56
C LEU A 152 6.97 0.55 19.41
N SER A 153 7.55 -0.63 19.69
CA SER A 153 8.16 -1.48 18.66
C SER A 153 7.16 -1.93 17.59
N ASP A 154 5.91 -2.26 17.97
CA ASP A 154 4.87 -2.66 17.01
C ASP A 154 4.49 -1.47 16.11
N VAL A 155 4.32 -0.28 16.70
CA VAL A 155 3.97 0.95 15.97
C VAL A 155 5.06 1.31 14.97
N VAL A 156 6.32 1.31 15.40
CA VAL A 156 7.47 1.69 14.57
C VAL A 156 7.72 0.65 13.48
N ALA A 157 7.64 -0.66 13.80
CA ALA A 157 7.73 -1.71 12.80
C ALA A 157 6.65 -1.56 11.72
N GLY A 158 5.40 -1.24 12.11
CA GLY A 158 4.32 -0.97 11.17
C GLY A 158 4.58 0.25 10.27
N ALA A 159 5.16 1.33 10.82
CA ALA A 159 5.55 2.51 10.05
C ALA A 159 6.67 2.21 9.03
N LEU A 160 7.66 1.39 9.42
CA LEU A 160 8.73 0.96 8.52
C LEU A 160 8.21 0.05 7.39
N LEU A 161 7.27 -0.84 7.70
CA LEU A 161 6.59 -1.65 6.68
C LEU A 161 5.83 -0.76 5.69
N LEU A 162 5.11 0.27 6.16
CA LEU A 162 4.44 1.22 5.28
C LEU A 162 5.43 1.93 4.34
N ARG A 163 6.55 2.42 4.87
CA ARG A 163 7.57 3.10 4.06
C ARG A 163 8.13 2.19 2.96
N ALA A 164 8.43 0.94 3.31
CA ALA A 164 8.92 -0.05 2.35
C ALA A 164 7.85 -0.42 1.32
N SER A 165 6.60 -0.56 1.73
CA SER A 165 5.47 -0.81 0.85
C SER A 165 5.22 0.31 -0.14
N ILE A 166 5.38 1.57 0.26
CA ILE A 166 5.28 2.74 -0.64
C ILE A 166 6.34 2.64 -1.74
N SER A 167 7.62 2.43 -1.37
CA SER A 167 8.68 2.27 -2.36
C SER A 167 8.41 1.10 -3.30
N SER A 168 8.02 -0.04 -2.72
CA SER A 168 7.83 -1.29 -3.45
C SER A 168 6.64 -1.23 -4.41
N VAL A 169 5.50 -0.63 -4.01
CA VAL A 169 4.33 -0.51 -4.88
C VAL A 169 4.61 0.45 -6.05
N LEU A 170 5.36 1.53 -5.83
CA LEU A 170 5.72 2.50 -6.86
C LEU A 170 6.64 1.96 -7.95
N LEU A 171 7.39 0.87 -7.71
CA LEU A 171 8.14 0.19 -8.78
C LEU A 171 7.22 -0.34 -9.90
N ASN A 172 5.98 -0.68 -9.57
CA ASN A 172 4.99 -1.12 -10.56
C ASN A 172 4.53 0.06 -11.44
N VAL A 173 4.53 1.29 -10.89
CA VAL A 173 4.28 2.50 -11.68
C VAL A 173 5.40 2.69 -12.69
N ASP A 174 6.66 2.56 -12.27
CA ASP A 174 7.83 2.75 -13.14
C ASP A 174 7.82 1.77 -14.32
N ILE A 175 7.51 0.48 -14.05
CA ILE A 175 7.41 -0.56 -15.09
C ILE A 175 6.28 -0.27 -16.08
N ASN A 176 5.15 0.29 -15.64
CA ASN A 176 4.03 0.56 -16.55
C ASN A 176 4.20 1.89 -17.31
N LEU A 177 4.83 2.91 -16.71
CA LEU A 177 5.04 4.22 -17.35
C LEU A 177 5.86 4.15 -18.63
N VAL A 178 6.81 3.21 -18.75
CA VAL A 178 7.62 3.08 -19.98
C VAL A 178 6.77 2.75 -21.22
N HIS A 179 5.59 2.14 -21.00
CA HIS A 179 4.67 1.73 -22.05
C HIS A 179 3.62 2.80 -22.41
N LEU A 180 3.52 3.91 -21.66
CA LEU A 180 2.48 4.92 -21.86
C LEU A 180 2.84 5.94 -22.94
N SER A 181 2.32 5.81 -24.16
CA SER A 181 2.70 6.65 -25.30
C SER A 181 2.54 8.17 -25.12
N ASP A 182 1.56 8.62 -24.33
CA ASP A 182 1.34 10.04 -24.04
C ASP A 182 2.47 10.59 -23.14
N SER A 183 3.36 11.40 -23.72
CA SER A 183 4.53 11.94 -23.03
C SER A 183 4.19 12.92 -21.91
N ALA A 184 3.19 13.79 -22.12
CA ALA A 184 2.78 14.78 -21.13
C ALA A 184 2.12 14.11 -19.93
N LEU A 185 1.24 13.13 -20.18
CA LEU A 185 0.62 12.35 -19.11
C LEU A 185 1.67 11.48 -18.38
N ARG A 186 2.62 10.90 -19.10
CA ARG A 186 3.72 10.12 -18.50
C ARG A 186 4.57 10.96 -17.56
N GLU A 187 4.95 12.18 -17.97
CA GLU A 187 5.71 13.11 -17.13
C GLU A 187 4.91 13.53 -15.88
N GLN A 188 3.62 13.84 -16.04
CA GLN A 188 2.74 14.15 -14.91
C GLN A 188 2.68 13.01 -13.88
N LEU A 189 2.46 11.78 -14.34
CA LEU A 189 2.34 10.61 -13.46
C LEU A 189 3.68 10.23 -12.83
N HIS A 190 4.79 10.39 -13.55
CA HIS A 190 6.14 10.23 -13.01
C HIS A 190 6.42 11.25 -11.89
N SER A 191 6.05 12.51 -12.07
CA SER A 191 6.19 13.54 -11.02
C SER A 191 5.39 13.18 -9.76
N GLN A 192 4.16 12.69 -9.93
CA GLN A 192 3.36 12.18 -8.79
C GLN A 192 4.04 11.00 -8.07
N ARG A 193 4.59 10.05 -8.83
CA ARG A 193 5.35 8.92 -8.29
C ARG A 193 6.55 9.39 -7.45
N VAL A 194 7.30 10.37 -7.93
CA VAL A 194 8.47 10.91 -7.20
C VAL A 194 8.02 11.59 -5.90
N GLN A 195 6.99 12.43 -5.97
CA GLN A 195 6.44 13.10 -4.79
C GLN A 195 5.96 12.11 -3.72
N LEU A 196 5.29 11.03 -4.13
CA LEU A 196 4.80 10.00 -3.22
C LEU A 196 5.94 9.20 -2.56
N GLU A 197 7.06 9.01 -3.24
CA GLU A 197 8.25 8.36 -2.68
C GLU A 197 8.95 9.22 -1.63
N GLU A 198 9.05 10.52 -1.90
CA GLU A 198 9.78 11.47 -1.06
C GLU A 198 8.98 11.91 0.16
N ALA A 199 7.66 12.11 0.01
CA ALA A 199 6.79 12.61 1.07
C ALA A 199 6.93 11.88 2.43
N PRO A 200 6.93 10.53 2.50
CA PRO A 200 7.04 9.82 3.77
C PRO A 200 8.49 9.68 4.27
N ALA A 201 9.51 10.05 3.49
CA ALA A 201 10.90 9.69 3.79
C ALA A 201 11.41 10.34 5.08
N GLN A 202 11.25 11.65 5.22
CA GLN A 202 11.68 12.38 6.41
C GLN A 202 10.89 11.95 7.64
N GLN A 203 9.59 11.74 7.50
CA GLN A 203 8.72 11.35 8.61
C GLN A 203 9.02 9.93 9.10
N SER A 204 9.27 8.99 8.19
CA SER A 204 9.63 7.61 8.54
C SER A 204 10.97 7.55 9.26
N GLU A 205 11.93 8.38 8.85
CA GLU A 205 13.22 8.49 9.56
C GLU A 205 13.03 9.10 10.96
N ALA A 206 12.23 10.15 11.08
CA ALA A 206 11.91 10.75 12.38
C ALA A 206 11.25 9.73 13.34
N ILE A 207 10.33 8.89 12.85
CA ILE A 207 9.70 7.81 13.62
C ILE A 207 10.77 6.84 14.15
N ARG A 208 11.73 6.43 13.31
CA ARG A 208 12.82 5.53 13.70
C ARG A 208 13.74 6.15 14.76
N GLN A 209 14.04 7.44 14.63
CA GLN A 209 14.84 8.17 15.60
C GLN A 209 14.11 8.34 16.94
N GLN A 210 12.81 8.67 16.91
CA GLN A 210 11.97 8.76 18.11
C GLN A 210 11.93 7.43 18.87
N PHE A 211 11.79 6.31 18.17
CA PHE A 211 11.89 4.98 18.77
C PHE A 211 13.21 4.79 19.50
N HIS A 212 14.33 5.05 18.84
CA HIS A 212 15.64 4.86 19.43
C HIS A 212 15.85 5.74 20.66
N PHE A 213 15.41 7.00 20.59
CA PHE A 213 15.46 7.92 21.72
C PHE A 213 14.62 7.45 22.90
N ARG A 214 13.37 7.01 22.67
CA ARG A 214 12.49 6.52 23.73
C ARG A 214 12.99 5.21 24.37
N VAL A 215 13.66 4.36 23.60
CA VAL A 215 14.18 3.07 24.12
C VAL A 215 15.53 3.22 24.82
N THR A 216 16.44 4.05 24.28
CA THR A 216 17.84 4.11 24.75
C THR A 216 18.17 5.38 25.55
N GLY A 217 17.33 6.40 25.48
CA GLY A 217 17.62 7.74 26.00
C GLY A 217 18.63 8.53 25.16
N SER A 218 19.03 8.05 23.98
CA SER A 218 20.02 8.69 23.11
C SER A 218 19.57 8.74 21.64
N ALA A 219 20.09 9.69 20.85
CA ALA A 219 19.76 9.80 19.43
C ALA A 219 20.49 8.73 18.59
N LEU A 220 19.83 8.24 17.54
CA LEU A 220 20.41 7.29 16.59
C LEU A 220 21.55 8.01 15.83
N ARG A 221 22.77 7.46 15.88
CA ARG A 221 23.94 8.01 15.19
C ARG A 221 23.98 7.61 13.72
#